data_AF-Q1IPV6-F1
#
_entry.id   AF-Q1IPV6-F1
#
_cell.length_a   1.000
_cell.length_b   1.000
_cell.length_c   1.000
_cell.angle_alpha   90.00
_cell.angle_beta   90.00
_cell.angle_gamma   90.00
#
_symmetry.space_group_name_H-M   'P 1'
#
loop_
_entity.id
_entity.type
_entity.pdbx_description
1 polymer ?
#
loop_
_entity_poly.entity_id
_entity_poly.type
_entity_poly.pdbx_seq_one_letter_code
_entity_poly.pdbx_strand_id
1 'polypeptide(L)'
;MTILARCLLVLVVAVAPLVVQAQTVDQKCKGNSEVVGACYVVHGRMQYTNGTPNLRIWVAGTKHYLGVTARSEADDAETPIVPQYIREKNLEFDDYLHGDFEVCPFTKEKSGAMTMVCVESASKLVLGKK
;
A
#
# COMPACT_ATOMS: atom_id res chain seq x y z
N MET A 1 -50.10 41.77 42.94
CA MET A 1 -48.98 40.94 43.46
C MET A 1 -48.41 40.18 42.28
N THR A 2 -47.17 40.49 41.92
CA THR A 2 -46.50 40.23 40.65
C THR A 2 -46.23 38.74 40.39
N ILE A 3 -46.66 38.22 39.23
CA ILE A 3 -46.18 36.90 38.74
C ILE A 3 -45.10 37.18 37.70
N LEU A 4 -43.85 37.04 38.15
CA LEU A 4 -42.65 37.06 37.32
C LEU A 4 -42.66 35.85 36.38
N ALA A 5 -42.97 36.08 35.11
CA ALA A 5 -42.77 35.12 34.03
C ALA A 5 -41.26 34.92 33.83
N ARG A 6 -40.72 33.84 34.39
CA ARG A 6 -39.35 33.40 34.12
C ARG A 6 -39.29 32.81 32.72
N CYS A 7 -38.86 33.61 31.75
CA CYS A 7 -38.39 33.11 30.46
C CYS A 7 -37.17 32.20 30.72
N LEU A 8 -37.40 30.88 30.76
CA LEU A 8 -36.31 29.91 30.65
C LEU A 8 -35.77 29.94 29.22
N LEU A 9 -34.67 30.66 29.02
CA LEU A 9 -33.88 30.59 27.79
C LEU A 9 -33.12 29.26 27.82
N VAL A 10 -33.66 28.24 27.14
CA VAL A 10 -32.98 26.94 26.98
C VAL A 10 -31.87 27.13 25.94
N LEU A 11 -30.63 27.25 26.40
CA LEU A 11 -29.43 27.20 25.56
C LEU A 11 -29.26 25.78 25.02
N VAL A 12 -29.69 25.55 23.78
CA VAL A 12 -29.39 24.32 23.04
C VAL A 12 -27.94 24.40 22.59
N VAL A 13 -27.03 23.81 23.37
CA VAL A 13 -25.62 23.63 22.97
C VAL A 13 -25.58 22.51 21.93
N ALA A 14 -25.46 22.89 20.65
CA ALA A 14 -25.25 21.93 19.57
C ALA A 14 -23.87 21.28 19.71
N VAL A 15 -23.82 20.08 20.28
CA VAL A 15 -22.60 19.27 20.32
C VAL A 15 -22.40 18.67 18.94
N ALA A 16 -21.65 19.37 18.08
CA ALA A 16 -21.25 18.81 16.78
C ALA A 16 -20.28 17.64 17.03
N PRO A 17 -20.56 16.43 16.50
CA PRO A 17 -19.60 15.34 16.59
C PRO A 17 -18.37 15.68 15.75
N LEU A 18 -17.19 15.68 16.38
CA LEU A 18 -15.91 15.70 15.69
C LEU A 18 -15.78 14.38 14.92
N VAL A 19 -16.03 14.41 13.62
CA VAL A 19 -15.72 13.30 12.73
C VAL A 19 -14.20 13.27 12.57
N VAL A 20 -13.52 12.38 13.30
CA VAL A 20 -12.10 12.10 13.08
C VAL A 20 -11.98 11.35 11.76
N GLN A 21 -11.59 12.06 10.70
CA GLN A 21 -11.22 11.42 9.44
C GLN A 21 -9.84 10.78 9.63
N ALA A 22 -9.78 9.44 9.61
CA ALA A 22 -8.51 8.73 9.54
C ALA A 22 -7.85 9.06 8.19
N GLN A 23 -6.83 9.93 8.22
CA GLN A 23 -5.99 10.16 7.06
C GLN A 23 -5.19 8.88 6.82
N THR A 24 -5.44 8.19 5.71
CA THR A 24 -4.63 7.07 5.27
C THR A 24 -3.27 7.62 4.85
N VAL A 25 -2.34 7.71 5.79
CA VAL A 25 -0.94 8.02 5.48
C VAL A 25 -0.46 6.94 4.54
N ASP A 26 -0.09 7.31 3.32
CA ASP A 26 0.54 6.40 2.38
C ASP A 26 1.77 5.81 3.06
N GLN A 27 1.71 4.53 3.42
CA GLN A 27 2.84 3.87 4.03
C GLN A 27 3.96 3.84 3.00
N LYS A 28 5.10 4.41 3.37
CA LYS A 28 6.32 4.39 2.57
C LYS A 28 7.20 3.24 3.02
N CYS A 29 8.00 2.74 2.09
CA CYS A 29 9.03 1.77 2.41
C CYS A 29 10.17 2.42 3.19
N LYS A 30 10.64 3.57 2.71
CA LYS A 30 11.77 4.27 3.31
C LYS A 30 11.43 4.69 4.73
N GLY A 31 12.23 4.24 5.69
CA GLY A 31 12.02 4.45 7.12
C GLY A 31 11.37 3.27 7.85
N ASN A 32 10.93 2.22 7.15
CA ASN A 32 10.52 0.97 7.77
C ASN A 32 11.75 0.23 8.32
N SER A 33 11.71 -0.16 9.60
CA SER A 33 12.83 -0.81 10.30
C SER A 33 13.14 -2.22 9.83
N GLU A 34 12.24 -2.87 9.09
CA GLU A 34 12.47 -4.21 8.52
C GLU A 34 13.21 -4.17 7.18
N VAL A 35 13.43 -2.98 6.57
CA VAL A 35 14.17 -2.86 5.32
C VAL A 35 15.65 -3.22 5.55
N VAL A 36 16.15 -4.22 4.83
CA VAL A 36 17.49 -4.81 5.04
C VAL A 36 18.56 -4.32 4.06
N GLY A 37 18.22 -3.38 3.17
CA GLY A 37 19.13 -2.87 2.16
C GLY A 37 18.64 -1.57 1.50
N ALA A 38 19.50 -0.98 0.65
CA ALA A 38 19.11 0.19 -0.12
C ALA A 38 17.96 -0.16 -1.07
N CYS A 39 17.04 0.80 -1.26
CA CYS A 39 16.02 0.67 -2.28
C CYS A 39 16.67 0.76 -3.68
N TYR A 40 16.11 0.02 -4.64
CA TYR A 40 16.63 -0.06 -6.01
C TYR A 40 15.49 -0.13 -7.02
N VAL A 41 15.77 0.25 -8.27
CA VAL A 41 14.76 0.23 -9.33
C VAL A 41 14.85 -1.07 -10.11
N VAL A 42 13.70 -1.71 -10.33
CA VAL A 42 13.55 -2.85 -11.23
C VAL A 42 12.58 -2.52 -12.35
N HIS A 43 12.90 -2.96 -13.56
CA HIS A 43 11.93 -3.01 -14.65
C HIS A 43 11.22 -4.36 -14.62
N GLY A 44 9.89 -4.37 -14.65
CA GLY A 44 9.17 -5.63 -14.50
C GLY A 44 7.67 -5.54 -14.69
N ARG A 45 7.02 -6.67 -14.39
CA ARG A 45 5.57 -6.83 -14.47
C ARG A 45 4.99 -7.11 -13.09
N MET A 46 4.22 -6.17 -12.56
CA MET A 46 3.45 -6.30 -11.33
C MET A 46 2.08 -6.90 -11.62
N GLN A 47 1.68 -7.94 -10.88
CA GLN A 47 0.39 -8.60 -11.05
C GLN A 47 -0.02 -9.37 -9.79
N TYR A 48 -1.32 -9.60 -9.61
CA TYR A 48 -1.82 -10.58 -8.67
C TYR A 48 -1.63 -12.01 -9.21
N THR A 49 -1.28 -12.92 -8.30
CA THR A 49 -1.01 -14.33 -8.54
C THR A 49 -1.51 -15.18 -7.38
N ASN A 50 -1.67 -16.48 -7.60
CA ASN A 50 -2.01 -17.42 -6.54
C ASN A 50 -0.81 -17.68 -5.61
N GLY A 51 -1.09 -17.81 -4.31
CA GLY A 51 -0.13 -18.09 -3.25
C GLY A 51 0.42 -16.83 -2.59
N THR A 52 1.28 -17.03 -1.59
CA THR A 52 1.73 -15.99 -0.66
C THR A 52 3.17 -15.53 -0.94
N PRO A 53 3.43 -14.22 -1.08
CA PRO A 53 2.46 -13.12 -1.25
C PRO A 53 1.78 -13.17 -2.62
N ASN A 54 0.57 -12.59 -2.70
CA ASN A 54 -0.27 -12.62 -3.90
C ASN A 54 0.15 -11.58 -4.95
N LEU A 55 0.55 -10.37 -4.53
CA LEU A 55 1.07 -9.32 -5.39
C LEU A 55 2.56 -9.55 -5.65
N ARG A 56 2.93 -9.73 -6.92
CA ARG A 56 4.32 -10.04 -7.31
C ARG A 56 4.80 -9.17 -8.44
N ILE A 57 6.10 -8.89 -8.46
CA ILE A 57 6.80 -8.28 -9.59
C ILE A 57 7.71 -9.32 -10.21
N TRP A 58 7.44 -9.68 -11.45
CA TRP A 58 8.39 -10.45 -12.26
C TRP A 58 9.44 -9.49 -12.83
N VAL A 59 10.72 -9.72 -12.52
CA VAL A 59 11.82 -8.88 -13.00
C VAL A 59 12.13 -9.23 -14.45
N ALA A 60 12.00 -8.24 -15.34
CA ALA A 60 12.12 -8.43 -16.78
C ALA A 60 13.48 -9.04 -17.16
N GLY A 61 13.45 -10.04 -18.05
CA GLY A 61 14.66 -10.72 -18.51
C GLY A 61 15.23 -11.75 -17.53
N THR A 62 14.55 -12.02 -16.41
CA THR A 62 15.03 -12.98 -15.40
C THR A 62 13.95 -14.02 -15.06
N LYS A 63 14.29 -14.97 -14.19
CA LYS A 63 13.31 -15.88 -13.54
C LYS A 63 12.95 -15.42 -12.13
N HIS A 64 13.43 -14.25 -11.72
CA HIS A 64 13.31 -13.77 -10.34
C HIS A 64 11.97 -13.09 -10.12
N TYR A 65 11.35 -13.41 -8.99
CA TYR A 65 10.13 -12.77 -8.53
C TYR A 65 10.40 -12.02 -7.24
N LEU A 66 9.81 -10.82 -7.16
CA LEU A 66 9.71 -10.07 -5.92
C LEU A 66 8.29 -10.24 -5.39
N GLY A 67 8.18 -10.59 -4.11
CA GLY A 67 6.91 -10.64 -3.39
C GLY A 67 6.65 -9.31 -2.72
N VAL A 68 5.53 -8.66 -3.04
CA VAL A 68 5.20 -7.34 -2.47
C VAL A 68 4.37 -7.53 -1.20
N THR A 69 4.86 -7.04 -0.07
CA THR A 69 4.28 -7.21 1.27
C THR A 69 4.50 -5.93 2.11
N ALA A 70 4.07 -5.94 3.37
CA ALA A 70 4.30 -4.89 4.34
C ALA A 70 5.50 -5.15 5.29
N ARG A 71 6.03 -6.38 5.31
CA ARG A 71 7.07 -6.82 6.25
C ARG A 71 7.96 -7.93 5.68
N SER A 72 8.93 -8.40 6.45
CA SER A 72 9.90 -9.43 6.03
C SER A 72 9.29 -10.82 5.83
N GLU A 73 8.29 -11.18 6.62
CA GLU A 73 7.58 -12.44 6.47
C GLU A 73 6.58 -12.37 5.32
N ALA A 74 6.59 -13.40 4.47
CA ALA A 74 5.60 -13.54 3.42
C ALA A 74 4.22 -13.72 4.04
N ASP A 75 3.36 -12.72 3.89
CA ASP A 75 1.94 -12.80 4.17
C ASP A 75 1.14 -12.52 2.90
N ASP A 76 -0.12 -12.96 2.87
CA ASP A 76 -1.07 -12.56 1.84
C ASP A 76 -1.51 -11.12 2.15
N ALA A 77 -0.53 -10.19 2.34
CA ALA A 77 -0.75 -8.86 2.88
C ALA A 77 -2.06 -8.31 2.31
N GLU A 78 -3.09 -8.20 3.15
CA GLU A 78 -4.33 -7.55 2.73
C GLU A 78 -4.03 -6.09 2.34
N THR A 79 -2.93 -5.56 2.87
CA THR A 79 -2.42 -4.21 2.68
C THR A 79 -0.91 -4.22 2.40
N PRO A 80 -0.44 -4.63 1.20
CA PRO A 80 0.98 -4.52 0.87
C PRO A 80 1.40 -3.04 0.84
N ILE A 81 2.65 -2.73 1.19
CA ILE A 81 3.17 -1.37 1.09
C ILE A 81 3.48 -1.09 -0.39
N VAL A 82 2.58 -0.33 -1.01
CA VAL A 82 2.66 0.17 -2.38
C VAL A 82 2.13 1.61 -2.43
N PRO A 83 2.47 2.44 -3.43
CA PRO A 83 1.89 3.78 -3.53
C PRO A 83 0.38 3.77 -3.78
N GLN A 84 -0.36 4.76 -3.25
CA GLN A 84 -1.82 4.86 -3.41
C GLN A 84 -2.27 4.77 -4.87
N TYR A 85 -1.59 5.47 -5.78
CA TYR A 85 -1.96 5.51 -7.19
C TYR A 85 -1.82 4.15 -7.92
N ILE A 86 -1.09 3.19 -7.34
CA ILE A 86 -1.06 1.81 -7.82
C ILE A 86 -2.29 1.05 -7.29
N ARG A 87 -2.62 1.19 -5.99
CA ARG A 87 -3.82 0.56 -5.40
C ARG A 87 -5.09 0.99 -6.11
N GLU A 88 -5.20 2.28 -6.42
CA GLU A 88 -6.33 2.87 -7.12
C GLU A 88 -6.52 2.35 -8.56
N LYS A 89 -5.55 1.62 -9.12
CA LYS A 89 -5.73 0.92 -10.40
C LYS A 89 -6.68 -0.28 -10.31
N ASN A 90 -6.96 -0.78 -9.10
CA ASN A 90 -7.87 -1.92 -8.87
C ASN A 90 -7.58 -3.10 -9.82
N LEU A 91 -6.32 -3.54 -9.88
CA LEU A 91 -5.90 -4.62 -10.77
C LEU A 91 -6.68 -5.91 -10.46
N GLU A 92 -7.30 -6.49 -11.48
CA GLU A 92 -7.89 -7.83 -11.41
C GLU A 92 -6.80 -8.91 -11.58
N PHE A 93 -7.16 -10.17 -11.37
CA PHE A 93 -6.20 -11.28 -11.52
C PHE A 93 -5.61 -11.43 -12.93
N ASP A 94 -6.32 -10.96 -13.95
CA ASP A 94 -5.86 -10.97 -15.35
C ASP A 94 -5.16 -9.68 -15.77
N ASP A 95 -5.12 -8.67 -14.89
CA ASP A 95 -4.39 -7.43 -15.13
C ASP A 95 -2.92 -7.54 -14.74
N TYR A 96 -2.10 -6.69 -15.37
CA TYR A 96 -0.77 -6.38 -14.90
C TYR A 96 -0.36 -4.94 -15.20
N LEU A 97 0.58 -4.43 -14.40
CA LEU A 97 1.30 -3.19 -14.68
C LEU A 97 2.73 -3.52 -15.11
N HIS A 98 3.11 -3.05 -16.29
CA HIS A 98 4.51 -3.06 -16.73
C HIS A 98 5.13 -1.69 -16.47
N GLY A 99 6.35 -1.64 -15.95
CA GLY A 99 7.02 -0.38 -15.68
C GLY A 99 8.26 -0.51 -14.80
N ASP A 100 8.71 0.64 -14.30
CA ASP A 100 9.85 0.74 -13.40
C ASP A 100 9.33 0.87 -11.96
N PHE A 101 9.79 0.02 -11.06
CA PHE A 101 9.40 -0.02 -9.65
C PHE A 101 10.62 0.23 -8.77
N GLU A 102 10.60 1.29 -7.96
CA GLU A 102 11.55 1.46 -6.86
C GLU A 102 11.09 0.60 -5.69
N VAL A 103 11.85 -0.44 -5.39
CA VAL A 103 11.54 -1.44 -4.36
C VAL A 103 12.55 -1.35 -3.23
N CYS A 104 12.10 -1.59 -1.99
CA CYS A 104 12.98 -1.68 -0.83
C CYS A 104 12.92 -3.11 -0.28
N PRO A 105 14.06 -3.80 -0.12
CA PRO A 105 14.08 -5.21 0.25
C PRO A 105 13.85 -5.40 1.75
N PHE A 106 12.95 -6.33 2.11
CA PHE A 106 12.80 -6.84 3.47
C PHE A 106 13.60 -8.13 3.70
N THR A 107 14.02 -8.80 2.64
CA THR A 107 14.85 -10.02 2.70
C THR A 107 16.05 -9.88 1.79
N LYS A 108 17.14 -10.60 2.09
CA LYS A 108 18.30 -10.65 1.21
C LYS A 108 17.97 -11.43 -0.05
N GLU A 109 18.44 -10.96 -1.19
CA GLU A 109 18.29 -11.70 -2.44
C GLU A 109 19.01 -13.06 -2.34
N LYS A 110 18.31 -14.12 -2.77
CA LYS A 110 18.85 -15.48 -2.82
C LYS A 110 18.35 -16.16 -4.09
N SER A 111 19.27 -16.78 -4.82
CA SER A 111 18.94 -17.50 -6.05
C SER A 111 17.90 -18.60 -5.79
N GLY A 112 16.87 -18.64 -6.64
CA GLY A 112 15.78 -19.61 -6.54
C GLY A 112 14.76 -19.32 -5.44
N ALA A 113 14.90 -18.23 -4.69
CA ALA A 113 13.94 -17.81 -3.66
C ALA A 113 13.35 -16.44 -4.01
N MET A 114 12.07 -16.27 -3.69
CA MET A 114 11.40 -14.98 -3.84
C MET A 114 11.95 -13.97 -2.84
N THR A 115 12.21 -12.74 -3.28
CA THR A 115 12.64 -11.66 -2.37
C THR A 115 11.42 -10.86 -1.94
N MET A 116 11.18 -10.77 -0.64
CA MET A 116 10.13 -9.91 -0.07
C MET A 116 10.58 -8.45 -0.14
N VAL A 117 9.71 -7.61 -0.68
CA VAL A 117 9.92 -6.18 -0.88
C VAL A 117 8.64 -5.41 -0.56
N CYS A 118 8.78 -4.10 -0.39
CA CYS A 118 7.69 -3.17 -0.62
C CYS A 118 8.01 -2.25 -1.81
N VAL A 119 7.02 -1.51 -2.31
CA VAL A 119 7.19 -0.56 -3.41
C VAL A 119 7.15 0.86 -2.87
N GLU A 120 8.26 1.58 -2.99
CA GLU A 120 8.38 2.98 -2.58
C GLU A 120 7.76 3.92 -3.62
N SER A 121 8.04 3.64 -4.89
CA SER A 121 7.54 4.43 -6.02
C SER A 121 7.55 3.61 -7.31
N ALA A 122 6.87 4.09 -8.34
CA ALA A 122 6.83 3.47 -9.65
C ALA A 122 6.60 4.50 -10.76
N SER A 123 7.16 4.24 -11.93
CA SER A 123 7.07 5.11 -13.11
C SER A 123 6.94 4.30 -14.40
N LYS A 124 6.58 4.99 -15.50
CA LYS A 124 6.39 4.38 -16.83
C LYS A 124 5.39 3.21 -16.83
N LEU A 125 4.34 3.34 -16.02
CA LEU A 125 3.34 2.31 -15.85
C LEU A 125 2.46 2.18 -17.11
N VAL A 126 2.35 0.95 -17.60
CA VAL A 126 1.45 0.56 -18.69
C VAL A 126 0.57 -0.59 -18.18
N LEU A 127 -0.74 -0.42 -18.27
CA LEU A 127 -1.72 -1.46 -17.95
C LEU A 127 -1.82 -2.45 -19.12
N GLY A 128 -1.86 -3.75 -18.81
CA GLY A 128 -2.09 -4.81 -19.78
C GLY A 128 -2.92 -5.97 -19.19
N LYS A 129 -3.31 -6.90 -20.06
CA LYS A 129 -4.05 -8.12 -19.73
C LYS A 129 -3.23 -9.36 -20.09
N LYS A 130 -3.31 -10.42 -19.27
CA LYS A 130 -2.62 -11.70 -19.47
C LYS A 130 -3.09 -12.46 -20.71
#